data_AF-A0A6N7YJJ1-F1
#
_entry.id   AF-A0A6N7YJJ1-F1
#
_cell.length_a   1.000
_cell.length_b   1.000
_cell.length_c   1.000
_cell.angle_alpha   90.00
_cell.angle_beta   90.00
_cell.angle_gamma   90.00
#
_symmetry.space_group_name_H-M   'P 1'
#
loop_
_entity.id
_entity.type
_entity.pdbx_description
1 polymer ?
#
loop_
_entity_poly.entity_id
_entity_poly.type
_entity_poly.pdbx_seq_one_letter_code
_entity_poly.pdbx_strand_id
1 'polypeptide(L)'
;MERRERRPGQARAVAGRIAPGARPAHRHRLRADREGERDAQRRLPKIYARAPLSSERLGSLVETIGNIPFESTSEARDYLGRAYEYFISRFAAAEGKGAGEFYTPQSVTQLLVEMLEPYEGRIFDPACGSCGLFIQSARFLEEHGKSPNQLTIYGQEMNQATWRLGQMNLAIHGLNGRLSRSS
;
A
#
# COMPACT_ATOMS: atom_id res chain seq x y z
N MET A 1 11.12 -59.52 -7.90
CA MET A 1 11.58 -58.71 -9.04
C MET A 1 10.44 -58.66 -10.04
N GLU A 2 9.80 -57.55 -10.39
CA GLU A 2 10.11 -56.13 -10.28
C GLU A 2 8.80 -55.36 -10.09
N ARG A 3 8.76 -54.52 -9.03
CA ARG A 3 7.75 -53.46 -8.90
C ARG A 3 8.18 -52.33 -9.83
N ARG A 4 7.40 -52.06 -10.87
CA ARG A 4 7.58 -50.85 -11.70
C ARG A 4 7.02 -49.64 -10.96
N GLU A 5 7.92 -48.79 -10.48
CA GLU A 5 7.66 -47.46 -9.94
C GLU A 5 6.89 -46.60 -10.96
N ARG A 6 5.76 -46.04 -10.52
CA ARG A 6 5.07 -44.95 -11.22
C ARG A 6 5.57 -43.62 -10.65
N ARG A 7 6.00 -42.74 -11.54
CA ARG A 7 6.50 -41.38 -11.29
C ARG A 7 5.48 -40.53 -10.50
N PRO A 8 5.88 -39.75 -9.48
CA PRO A 8 5.01 -38.79 -8.84
C PRO A 8 4.98 -37.49 -9.66
N GLY A 9 3.95 -37.36 -10.51
CA GLY A 9 3.50 -36.09 -11.03
C GLY A 9 2.24 -35.64 -10.29
N GLN A 10 2.16 -34.35 -10.01
CA GLN A 10 0.95 -33.59 -9.64
C GLN A 10 0.52 -33.68 -8.17
N ALA A 11 1.07 -32.78 -7.36
CA ALA A 11 0.42 -32.30 -6.15
C ALA A 11 -0.93 -31.67 -6.54
N ARG A 12 -2.02 -32.41 -6.33
CA ARG A 12 -3.38 -31.88 -6.38
C ARG A 12 -3.54 -30.86 -5.26
N ALA A 13 -3.83 -29.61 -5.64
CA ALA A 13 -4.33 -28.60 -4.72
C ALA A 13 -5.54 -29.17 -3.95
N VAL A 14 -5.45 -29.19 -2.62
CA VAL A 14 -6.59 -29.46 -1.74
C VAL A 14 -7.46 -28.20 -1.74
N ALA A 15 -8.28 -28.07 -2.78
CA ALA A 15 -9.40 -27.14 -2.76
C ALA A 15 -10.43 -27.70 -1.76
N GLY A 16 -10.47 -27.12 -0.56
CA GLY A 16 -11.49 -27.41 0.43
C GLY A 16 -12.89 -27.27 -0.19
N ARG A 17 -13.60 -28.40 -0.27
CA ARG A 17 -14.99 -28.42 -0.71
C ARG A 17 -15.84 -27.62 0.28
N ILE A 18 -16.52 -26.61 -0.23
CA ILE A 18 -17.46 -25.77 0.50
C ILE A 18 -18.66 -26.65 0.89
N ALA A 19 -18.95 -26.74 2.19
CA ALA A 19 -20.21 -27.31 2.67
C ALA A 19 -21.38 -26.46 2.17
N PRO A 20 -22.43 -27.05 1.55
CA PRO A 20 -23.57 -26.30 1.06
C PRO A 20 -24.43 -25.84 2.25
N GLY A 21 -24.31 -24.57 2.66
CA GLY A 21 -25.12 -24.03 3.76
C GLY A 21 -24.63 -22.73 4.43
N ALA A 22 -23.51 -22.12 4.01
CA ALA A 22 -23.03 -20.89 4.64
C ALA A 22 -24.01 -19.72 4.44
N ARG A 23 -24.47 -19.14 5.56
CA ARG A 23 -25.46 -18.03 5.64
C ARG A 23 -25.06 -16.83 4.75
N PRO A 24 -26.02 -16.06 4.19
CA PRO A 24 -25.76 -15.01 3.20
C PRO A 24 -24.71 -13.96 3.61
N ALA A 25 -24.63 -13.61 4.89
CA ALA A 25 -23.64 -12.67 5.43
C ALA A 25 -22.17 -13.15 5.27
N HIS A 26 -21.94 -14.46 5.32
CA HIS A 26 -20.60 -15.05 5.16
C HIS A 26 -20.13 -15.00 3.70
N ARG A 27 -21.05 -15.02 2.73
CA ARG A 27 -20.75 -14.92 1.30
C ARG A 27 -20.34 -13.50 0.89
N HIS A 28 -20.90 -12.48 1.53
CA HIS A 28 -20.57 -11.08 1.24
C HIS A 28 -19.16 -10.73 1.74
N ARG A 29 -18.80 -11.17 2.95
CA ARG A 29 -17.46 -10.95 3.54
C ARG A 29 -16.36 -11.60 2.71
N LEU A 30 -16.52 -12.87 2.35
CA LEU A 30 -15.57 -13.59 1.48
C LEU A 30 -15.41 -12.98 0.09
N ARG A 31 -16.42 -12.29 -0.44
CA ARG A 31 -16.33 -11.57 -1.72
C ARG A 31 -15.55 -10.27 -1.58
N ALA A 32 -15.83 -9.49 -0.55
CA ALA A 32 -15.11 -8.26 -0.24
C ALA A 32 -13.63 -8.53 0.05
N ASP A 33 -13.33 -9.57 0.83
CA ASP A 33 -11.96 -9.99 1.13
C ASP A 33 -11.20 -10.33 -0.17
N ARG A 34 -11.83 -11.08 -1.08
CA ARG A 34 -11.25 -11.44 -2.37
C ARG A 34 -11.11 -10.26 -3.34
N GLU A 35 -11.96 -9.25 -3.24
CA GLU A 35 -11.87 -8.03 -4.05
C GLU A 35 -10.71 -7.14 -3.56
N GLY A 36 -10.60 -6.93 -2.25
CA GLY A 36 -9.47 -6.23 -1.64
C GLY A 36 -8.14 -6.95 -1.92
N GLU A 37 -8.13 -8.28 -1.88
CA GLU A 37 -6.94 -9.09 -2.19
C GLU A 37 -6.52 -8.95 -3.66
N ARG A 38 -7.47 -8.94 -4.61
CA ARG A 38 -7.18 -8.72 -6.04
C ARG A 38 -6.64 -7.32 -6.31
N ASP A 39 -7.21 -6.30 -5.68
CA ASP A 39 -6.76 -4.91 -5.83
C ASP A 39 -5.37 -4.70 -5.22
N ALA A 40 -5.12 -5.25 -4.03
CA ALA A 40 -3.79 -5.25 -3.42
C ALA A 40 -2.77 -6.00 -4.29
N GLN A 41 -3.13 -7.16 -4.84
CA GLN A 41 -2.24 -7.96 -5.69
C GLN A 41 -1.89 -7.30 -7.03
N ARG A 42 -2.75 -6.38 -7.49
CA ARG A 42 -2.51 -5.57 -8.68
C ARG A 42 -1.63 -4.35 -8.39
N ARG A 43 -1.75 -3.76 -7.20
CA ARG A 43 -1.11 -2.49 -6.82
C ARG A 43 0.23 -2.67 -6.10
N LEU A 44 0.40 -3.76 -5.35
CA LEU A 44 1.53 -3.94 -4.46
C LEU A 44 2.72 -4.67 -5.13
N PRO A 45 3.95 -4.20 -4.93
CA PRO A 45 5.16 -4.85 -5.43
C PRO A 45 5.38 -6.25 -4.81
N LYS A 46 5.68 -7.26 -5.63
CA LYS A 46 5.78 -8.67 -5.20
C LYS A 46 7.19 -9.12 -4.76
N ILE A 47 7.93 -8.29 -4.01
CA ILE A 47 9.35 -8.56 -3.70
C ILE A 47 9.70 -8.70 -2.20
N TYR A 48 8.72 -8.72 -1.30
CA TYR A 48 8.98 -8.80 0.15
C TYR A 48 9.50 -10.15 0.67
N ALA A 49 9.55 -11.18 -0.19
CA ALA A 49 9.95 -12.54 0.19
C ALA A 49 11.45 -12.74 0.48
N ARG A 50 12.27 -11.67 0.45
CA ARG A 50 13.75 -11.75 0.54
C ARG A 50 14.35 -11.13 1.80
N ALA A 51 13.54 -10.62 2.73
CA ALA A 51 14.06 -10.08 3.98
C ALA A 51 14.62 -11.23 4.85
N PRO A 52 15.85 -11.13 5.39
CA PRO A 52 16.43 -12.15 6.28
C PRO A 52 15.82 -12.03 7.69
N LEU A 53 14.51 -12.23 7.79
CA LEU A 53 13.77 -12.22 9.05
C LEU A 53 13.37 -13.65 9.40
N SER A 54 13.56 -14.04 10.67
CA SER A 54 13.06 -15.33 11.14
C SER A 54 11.54 -15.34 11.11
N SER A 55 10.96 -16.52 10.85
CA SER A 55 9.51 -16.69 10.82
C SER A 55 8.87 -16.28 12.16
N GLU A 56 9.56 -16.45 13.30
CA GLU A 56 9.01 -16.03 14.60
C GLU A 56 8.90 -14.51 14.70
N ARG A 57 9.93 -13.76 14.28
CA ARG A 57 9.91 -12.30 14.32
C ARG A 57 8.85 -11.73 13.39
N LEU A 58 8.70 -12.31 12.21
CA LEU A 58 7.65 -11.92 11.27
C LEU A 58 6.26 -12.23 11.84
N GLY A 59 6.07 -13.41 12.42
CA GLY A 59 4.81 -13.79 13.07
C GLY A 59 4.45 -12.83 14.20
N SER A 60 5.40 -12.56 15.11
CA SER A 60 5.20 -11.63 16.22
C SER A 60 4.87 -10.21 15.75
N LEU A 61 5.51 -9.72 14.67
CA LEU A 61 5.19 -8.42 14.08
C LEU A 61 3.78 -8.38 13.51
N VAL A 62 3.37 -9.43 12.79
CA VAL A 62 2.02 -9.55 12.23
C VAL A 62 0.96 -9.60 13.33
N GLU A 63 1.19 -10.37 14.39
CA GLU A 63 0.30 -10.42 15.56
C GLU A 63 0.21 -9.07 16.26
N THR A 64 1.35 -8.38 16.45
CA THR A 64 1.38 -7.06 17.08
C THR A 64 0.53 -6.05 16.31
N ILE A 65 0.67 -6.00 14.98
CA ILE A 65 -0.13 -5.10 14.14
C ILE A 65 -1.59 -5.56 14.06
N GLY A 66 -1.84 -6.87 13.97
CA GLY A 66 -3.17 -7.45 13.82
C GLY A 66 -4.06 -7.33 15.07
N ASN A 67 -3.47 -7.19 16.25
CA ASN A 67 -4.19 -7.02 17.51
C ASN A 67 -4.51 -5.56 17.87
N ILE A 68 -4.13 -4.59 17.03
CA ILE A 68 -4.48 -3.19 17.25
C ILE A 68 -6.00 -3.03 17.06
N PRO A 69 -6.75 -2.62 18.10
CA PRO A 69 -8.18 -2.40 17.96
C PRO A 69 -8.43 -1.13 17.16
N PHE A 70 -9.26 -1.22 16.12
CA PHE A 70 -9.79 -0.08 15.38
C PHE A 70 -11.32 -0.17 15.39
N GLU A 71 -11.99 0.97 15.59
CA GLU A 71 -13.45 1.06 15.61
C GLU A 71 -14.03 1.05 14.19
N SER A 72 -13.26 1.51 13.19
CA SER A 72 -13.67 1.49 11.79
C SER A 72 -12.51 1.27 10.80
N THR A 73 -12.84 0.86 9.58
CA THR A 73 -11.85 0.75 8.49
C THR A 73 -11.26 2.10 8.10
N SER A 74 -12.02 3.19 8.24
CA SER A 74 -11.52 4.55 7.94
C SER A 74 -10.50 4.98 8.99
N GLU A 75 -10.78 4.72 10.25
CA GLU A 75 -9.87 4.99 11.36
C GLU A 75 -8.59 4.15 11.24
N ALA A 76 -8.73 2.85 10.98
CA ALA A 76 -7.58 1.97 10.74
C ALA A 76 -6.69 2.50 9.61
N ARG A 77 -7.30 3.00 8.53
CA ARG A 77 -6.58 3.58 7.39
C ARG A 77 -5.79 4.82 7.78
N ASP A 78 -6.39 5.75 8.53
CA ASP A 78 -5.71 6.97 8.98
C ASP A 78 -4.49 6.65 9.85
N TYR A 79 -4.68 5.84 10.91
CA TYR A 79 -3.58 5.47 11.80
C TYR A 79 -2.47 4.71 11.08
N LEU A 80 -2.82 3.73 10.23
CA LEU A 80 -1.83 2.98 9.46
C LEU A 80 -1.12 3.86 8.43
N GLY A 81 -1.82 4.82 7.81
CA GLY A 81 -1.24 5.81 6.90
C GLY A 81 -0.21 6.70 7.60
N ARG A 82 -0.58 7.26 8.75
CA ARG A 82 0.32 8.10 9.56
C ARG A 82 1.52 7.31 10.08
N ALA A 83 1.32 6.08 10.53
CA ALA A 83 2.41 5.20 10.94
C ALA A 83 3.36 4.88 9.77
N TYR A 84 2.80 4.63 8.59
CA TYR A 84 3.58 4.38 7.38
C TYR A 84 4.45 5.58 6.98
N GLU A 85 3.88 6.79 6.96
CA GLU A 85 4.64 8.03 6.69
C GLU A 85 5.71 8.30 7.76
N TYR A 86 5.40 8.03 9.03
CA TYR A 86 6.39 8.14 10.10
C TYR A 86 7.57 7.20 9.88
N PHE A 87 7.34 5.92 9.56
CA PHE A 87 8.43 4.98 9.33
C PHE A 87 9.23 5.32 8.06
N ILE A 88 8.59 5.73 6.98
CA ILE A 88 9.31 6.20 5.77
C ILE A 88 10.22 7.38 6.11
N SER A 89 9.70 8.40 6.80
CA SER A 89 10.51 9.59 7.15
C SER A 89 11.67 9.23 8.08
N ARG A 90 11.46 8.33 9.04
CA ARG A 90 12.50 7.81 9.93
C ARG A 90 13.57 7.01 9.20
N PHE A 91 13.19 6.14 8.25
CA PHE A 91 14.16 5.39 7.46
C PHE A 91 14.96 6.30 6.53
N ALA A 92 14.31 7.27 5.88
CA ALA A 92 14.99 8.28 5.09
C ALA A 92 16.00 9.07 5.93
N ALA A 93 15.62 9.51 7.14
CA ALA A 93 16.52 10.21 8.05
C ALA A 93 17.70 9.34 8.53
N ALA A 94 17.49 8.03 8.72
CA ALA A 94 18.51 7.09 9.18
C ALA A 94 19.49 6.65 8.08
N GLU A 95 19.07 6.59 6.82
CA GLU A 95 19.93 6.22 5.68
C GLU A 95 20.96 7.31 5.30
N GLY A 96 20.78 8.55 5.77
CA GLY A 96 21.75 9.63 5.56
C GLY A 96 21.67 10.26 4.16
N LYS A 97 22.81 10.70 3.60
CA LYS A 97 22.91 11.51 2.36
C LYS A 97 22.05 10.91 1.23
N GLY A 98 21.05 11.66 0.76
CA GLY A 98 20.10 11.23 -0.28
C GLY A 98 18.63 11.21 0.17
N ALA A 99 18.34 11.35 1.46
CA ALA A 99 16.98 11.33 2.01
C ALA A 99 15.98 12.29 1.33
N GLY A 100 16.44 13.47 0.91
CA GLY A 100 15.63 14.46 0.20
C GLY A 100 15.25 14.06 -1.23
N GLU A 101 15.95 13.09 -1.84
CA GLU A 101 15.57 12.51 -3.14
C GLU A 101 14.40 11.53 -3.01
N PHE A 102 14.16 10.99 -1.81
CA PHE A 102 13.16 9.95 -1.58
C PHE A 102 11.93 10.46 -0.82
N TYR A 103 12.12 11.46 0.03
CA TYR A 103 11.12 11.98 0.93
C TYR A 103 11.27 13.49 1.13
N THR A 104 10.24 14.22 0.74
CA THR A 104 10.09 15.65 1.05
C THR A 104 9.49 15.79 2.45
N PRO A 105 10.09 16.56 3.38
CA PRO A 105 9.52 16.78 4.71
C PRO A 105 8.08 17.29 4.66
N GLN A 106 7.25 16.82 5.59
CA GLN A 106 5.82 17.16 5.63
C GLN A 106 5.56 18.67 5.66
N SER A 107 6.37 19.45 6.39
CA SER A 107 6.20 20.90 6.47
C SER A 107 6.36 21.58 5.10
N VAL A 108 7.25 21.06 4.25
CA VAL A 108 7.49 21.60 2.90
C VAL A 108 6.35 21.18 1.96
N THR A 109 5.93 19.92 2.00
CA THR A 109 4.82 19.46 1.15
C THR A 109 3.49 20.12 1.51
N GLN A 110 3.21 20.29 2.80
CA GLN A 110 2.04 21.01 3.27
C GLN A 110 2.06 22.46 2.78
N LEU A 111 3.17 23.18 2.98
CA LEU A 111 3.29 24.56 2.50
C LEU A 111 3.02 24.67 0.99
N LEU A 112 3.62 23.79 0.18
CA LEU A 112 3.43 23.80 -1.27
C LEU A 112 1.98 23.52 -1.67
N VAL A 113 1.31 22.59 -1.01
CA VAL A 113 -0.09 22.25 -1.30
C VAL A 113 -1.02 23.39 -0.91
N GLU A 114 -0.83 24.00 0.26
CA GLU A 114 -1.61 25.15 0.72
C GLU A 114 -1.45 26.35 -0.22
N MET A 115 -0.27 26.55 -0.82
CA MET A 115 -0.06 27.61 -1.81
C MET A 115 -0.70 27.31 -3.17
N LEU A 116 -0.77 26.03 -3.56
CA LEU A 116 -1.30 25.60 -4.86
C LEU A 116 -2.82 25.47 -4.88
N GLU A 117 -3.43 25.23 -3.72
CA GLU A 117 -4.87 25.05 -3.53
C GLU A 117 -5.52 24.08 -4.55
N PRO A 118 -5.05 22.81 -4.65
CA PRO A 118 -5.49 21.89 -5.70
C PRO A 118 -6.91 21.36 -5.43
N TYR A 119 -7.93 22.16 -5.71
CA TYR A 119 -9.33 21.82 -5.43
C TYR A 119 -9.93 20.76 -6.36
N GLU A 120 -9.40 20.64 -7.58
CA GLU A 120 -9.83 19.66 -8.59
C GLU A 120 -8.80 19.56 -9.74
N GLY A 121 -8.94 18.51 -10.56
CA GLY A 121 -8.21 18.39 -11.82
C GLY A 121 -7.08 17.38 -11.77
N ARG A 122 -5.97 17.68 -12.46
CA ARG A 122 -4.83 16.76 -12.62
C ARG A 122 -3.63 17.31 -11.90
N ILE A 123 -3.02 16.49 -11.05
CA ILE A 123 -1.76 16.82 -10.40
C ILE A 123 -0.65 15.92 -10.94
N PHE A 124 0.52 16.51 -11.16
CA PHE A 124 1.66 15.82 -11.70
C PHE A 124 2.93 16.16 -10.93
N ASP A 125 3.69 15.12 -10.58
CA ASP A 125 5.02 15.25 -9.97
C ASP A 125 6.03 14.38 -10.74
N PRO A 126 7.02 14.99 -11.43
CA PRO A 126 8.00 14.26 -12.23
C PRO A 126 9.05 13.51 -11.40
N ALA A 127 9.15 13.76 -10.09
CA ALA A 127 10.08 13.12 -9.17
C ALA A 127 9.36 12.83 -7.84
N CYS A 128 8.29 12.04 -7.93
CA CYS A 128 7.30 11.94 -6.87
C CYS A 128 7.79 11.26 -5.60
N GLY A 129 8.96 10.62 -5.61
CA GLY A 129 9.53 9.95 -4.45
C GLY A 129 8.53 8.97 -3.82
N SER A 130 8.36 9.05 -2.50
CA SER A 130 7.36 8.28 -1.76
C SER A 130 5.91 8.77 -1.91
N CYS A 131 5.62 9.66 -2.88
CA CYS A 131 4.31 10.27 -3.17
C CYS A 131 3.77 11.20 -2.07
N GLY A 132 4.64 11.81 -1.25
CA GLY A 132 4.23 12.67 -0.13
C GLY A 132 3.37 13.87 -0.55
N LEU A 133 3.69 14.51 -1.68
CA LEU A 133 2.89 15.62 -2.22
C LEU A 133 1.45 15.19 -2.53
N PHE A 134 1.24 14.00 -3.08
CA PHE A 134 -0.10 13.52 -3.42
C PHE A 134 -0.93 13.19 -2.18
N ILE A 135 -0.30 12.66 -1.12
CA ILE A 135 -0.99 12.42 0.16
C ILE A 135 -1.44 13.75 0.77
N GLN A 136 -0.57 14.76 0.75
CA GLN A 136 -0.92 16.10 1.25
C GLN A 136 -2.01 16.76 0.40
N SER A 137 -1.99 16.65 -0.93
CA SER A 137 -3.07 17.16 -1.78
C SER A 137 -4.43 16.52 -1.48
N ALA A 138 -4.44 15.22 -1.16
CA ALA A 138 -5.66 14.54 -0.75
C ALA A 138 -6.15 15.03 0.62
N ARG A 139 -5.25 15.19 1.60
CA ARG A 139 -5.58 15.75 2.93
C ARG A 139 -6.11 17.17 2.84
N PHE A 140 -5.49 18.02 2.02
CA PHE A 140 -5.98 19.38 1.76
C PHE A 140 -7.44 19.37 1.30
N LEU A 141 -7.83 18.49 0.39
CA LEU A 141 -9.22 18.37 -0.04
C LEU A 141 -10.15 17.94 1.10
N GLU A 142 -9.76 16.94 1.88
CA GLU A 142 -10.55 16.43 3.01
C GLU A 142 -10.78 17.54 4.06
N GLU A 143 -9.73 18.29 4.41
CA GLU A 143 -9.77 19.42 5.34
C GLU A 143 -10.66 20.57 4.82
N HIS A 144 -10.77 20.71 3.50
CA HIS A 144 -11.65 21.67 2.83
C HIS A 144 -13.02 21.08 2.46
N GLY A 145 -13.41 19.94 3.03
CA GLY A 145 -14.73 19.33 2.85
C GLY A 145 -14.98 18.76 1.44
N LYS A 146 -13.92 18.49 0.68
CA LYS A 146 -13.96 17.90 -0.65
C LYS A 146 -13.45 16.45 -0.65
N SER A 147 -13.83 15.70 -1.68
CA SER A 147 -13.37 14.32 -1.86
C SER A 147 -12.00 14.28 -2.55
N PRO A 148 -11.05 13.44 -2.10
CA PRO A 148 -9.80 13.19 -2.83
C PRO A 148 -9.98 12.75 -4.30
N ASN A 149 -11.16 12.22 -4.65
CA ASN A 149 -11.50 11.81 -6.01
C ASN A 149 -11.62 12.98 -7.00
N GLN A 150 -11.58 14.23 -6.53
CA GLN A 150 -11.50 15.41 -7.41
C GLN A 150 -10.14 15.50 -8.13
N LEU A 151 -9.12 14.75 -7.67
CA LEU A 151 -7.78 14.75 -8.24
C LEU A 151 -7.50 13.48 -9.02
N THR A 152 -6.95 13.66 -10.22
CA THR A 152 -6.31 12.59 -10.98
C THR A 152 -4.79 12.70 -10.80
N ILE A 153 -4.20 11.68 -10.18
CA ILE A 153 -2.78 11.67 -9.78
C ILE A 153 -1.92 11.05 -10.88
N TYR A 154 -0.87 11.76 -11.28
CA TYR A 154 0.16 11.28 -12.19
C TYR A 154 1.54 11.51 -11.57
N GLY A 155 2.43 10.52 -11.62
CA GLY A 155 3.77 10.68 -11.06
C GLY A 155 4.84 9.91 -11.81
N GLN A 156 6.08 10.34 -11.63
CA GLN A 156 7.28 9.66 -12.11
C GLN A 156 8.27 9.48 -10.99
N GLU A 157 8.85 8.29 -10.91
CA GLU A 157 9.97 8.01 -10.01
C GLU A 157 10.93 7.04 -10.70
N MET A 158 12.21 7.36 -10.68
CA MET A 158 13.26 6.59 -11.35
C MET A 158 13.71 5.41 -10.48
N ASN A 159 13.87 5.65 -9.17
CA ASN A 159 14.34 4.64 -8.25
C ASN A 159 13.25 3.58 -8.01
N GLN A 160 13.57 2.32 -8.31
CA GLN A 160 12.59 1.24 -8.20
C GLN A 160 12.13 0.98 -6.76
N ALA A 161 13.00 1.13 -5.76
CA ALA A 161 12.61 0.96 -4.36
C ALA A 161 11.67 2.10 -3.93
N THR A 162 11.99 3.34 -4.30
CA THR A 162 11.18 4.52 -3.96
C THR A 162 9.83 4.51 -4.67
N TRP A 163 9.78 4.14 -5.95
CA TRP A 163 8.53 3.97 -6.70
C TRP A 163 7.59 2.94 -6.04
N ARG A 164 8.15 1.87 -5.48
CA ARG A 164 7.40 0.86 -4.74
C ARG A 164 6.81 1.43 -3.43
N LEU A 165 7.57 2.22 -2.70
CA LEU A 165 7.09 2.95 -1.52
C LEU A 165 5.97 3.91 -1.89
N GLY A 166 6.12 4.68 -2.99
CA GLY A 166 5.09 5.57 -3.49
C GLY A 166 3.77 4.84 -3.81
N GLN A 167 3.83 3.71 -4.50
CA GLN A 167 2.63 2.90 -4.77
C GLN A 167 1.94 2.37 -3.51
N MET A 168 2.72 1.91 -2.53
CA MET A 168 2.18 1.50 -1.24
C MET A 168 1.54 2.68 -0.50
N ASN A 169 2.19 3.83 -0.51
CA ASN A 169 1.71 5.03 0.18
C ASN A 169 0.34 5.46 -0.36
N LEU A 170 0.20 5.50 -1.70
CA LEU A 170 -1.08 5.75 -2.35
C LEU A 170 -2.12 4.70 -1.97
N ALA A 171 -1.76 3.41 -1.98
CA ALA A 171 -2.70 2.32 -1.65
C ALA A 171 -3.19 2.38 -0.19
N ILE A 172 -2.31 2.65 0.77
CA ILE A 172 -2.67 2.78 2.18
C ILE A 172 -3.62 3.97 2.38
N HIS A 173 -3.37 5.10 1.71
CA HIS A 173 -4.25 6.26 1.77
C HIS A 173 -5.52 6.12 0.89
N GLY A 174 -5.71 4.98 0.20
CA GLY A 174 -6.88 4.75 -0.64
C GLY A 174 -6.92 5.60 -1.92
N LEU A 175 -5.76 6.11 -2.36
CA LEU A 175 -5.62 6.95 -3.53
C LEU A 175 -5.31 6.13 -4.79
N ASN A 176 -5.86 6.59 -5.92
CA ASN A 176 -5.64 6.00 -7.23
C ASN A 176 -4.75 6.91 -8.07
N GLY A 177 -3.49 6.53 -8.26
CA GLY A 177 -2.55 7.27 -9.10
C GLY A 177 -1.94 6.43 -10.21
N ARG A 178 -1.55 7.09 -11.31
CA ARG A 178 -0.76 6.49 -12.38
C ARG A 178 0.71 6.87 -12.19
N LEU A 179 1.46 5.97 -11.55
CA LEU A 179 2.90 6.14 -11.39
C LEU A 179 3.64 5.41 -12.51
N SER A 180 4.46 6.14 -13.25
CA SER A 180 5.34 5.60 -14.27
C SER A 180 6.79 5.60 -13.79
N ARG A 181 7.61 4.72 -14.36
CA ARG A 181 9.04 4.69 -14.11
C ARG A 181 9.73 5.43 -15.26
N SER A 182 10.54 6.43 -14.96
CA SER A 182 11.42 7.01 -15.97
C SER A 182 12.47 5.97 -16.33
N SER A 183 12.59 5.66 -17.63
CA SER A 183 13.53 4.68 -18.19
C SER A 183 14.95 5.23 -18.28
#